data_AF-A0A147IZ34-F1
#
_entry.id   AF-A0A147IZ34-F1
#
_cell.length_a   1.000
_cell.length_b   1.000
_cell.length_c   1.000
_cell.angle_alpha   90.00
_cell.angle_beta   90.00
_cell.angle_gamma   90.00
#
_symmetry.space_group_name_H-M   'P 1'
#
loop_
_entity.id
_entity.type
_entity.pdbx_description
1 polymer ?
#
loop_
_entity_poly.entity_id
_entity_poly.type
_entity_poly.pdbx_seq_one_letter_code
_entity_poly.pdbx_strand_id
1 'polypeptide(L)' 'MSMSDTDTPKKSAKVLRDFKDAGTLRSFTQGTTVDITEGEYANYAAAGLVGEPDAAEAAPTDNGIPVAQN' A
#
# COMPACT_ATOMS: atom_id res chain seq x y z
N MET A 1 2.19 8.03 28.02
CA MET A 1 1.19 7.85 26.97
C MET A 1 1.84 7.01 25.86
N SER A 2 1.40 5.77 25.67
CA SER A 2 1.82 4.96 24.53
C SER A 2 1.30 5.64 23.26
N MET A 3 2.20 5.98 22.34
CA MET A 3 1.83 6.28 20.96
C MET A 3 1.22 5.00 20.42
N SER A 4 -0.10 5.01 20.22
CA SER A 4 -0.82 3.93 19.55
C SER A 4 -0.16 3.72 18.20
N ASP A 5 0.45 2.55 17.99
CA ASP A 5 0.74 2.04 16.66
C ASP A 5 -0.58 2.01 15.91
N THR A 6 -0.88 3.09 15.18
CA THR A 6 -1.99 3.14 14.25
C THR A 6 -1.62 2.19 13.12
N ASP A 7 -1.96 0.91 13.32
CA ASP A 7 -2.04 -0.10 12.27
C ASP A 7 -3.12 0.38 11.29
N THR A 8 -2.73 1.36 10.49
CA THR A 8 -3.57 1.89 9.44
C THR A 8 -3.51 0.84 8.35
N PRO A 9 -4.64 0.23 7.97
CA PRO A 9 -4.63 -0.84 6.99
C PRO A 9 -3.94 -0.34 5.72
N LYS A 10 -2.84 -1.01 5.36
CA LYS A 10 -2.09 -0.70 4.16
C LYS A 10 -2.64 -1.52 3.01
N LYS A 11 -2.82 -0.87 1.88
CA LYS A 11 -3.24 -1.43 0.61
C LYS A 11 -2.06 -1.40 -0.34
N SER A 12 -1.77 -2.55 -0.94
CA SER A 12 -0.75 -2.66 -1.98
C SER A 12 -1.26 -1.98 -3.25
N ALA A 13 -0.42 -1.15 -3.86
CA ALA A 13 -0.73 -0.36 -5.04
C ALA A 13 0.43 -0.40 -6.02
N LYS A 14 0.14 -0.62 -7.31
CA LYS A 14 1.18 -0.58 -8.34
C LYS A 14 1.33 0.83 -8.88
N VAL A 15 2.54 1.34 -8.80
CA VAL A 15 2.89 2.66 -9.32
C VAL A 15 2.91 2.60 -10.85
N LEU A 16 2.01 3.35 -11.50
CA LEU A 16 1.86 3.33 -12.96
C LEU A 16 2.84 4.27 -13.67
N ARG A 17 3.38 5.25 -12.94
CA ARG A 17 4.31 6.27 -13.43
C ARG A 17 5.09 6.84 -12.25
N ASP A 18 6.32 7.27 -12.48
CA ASP A 18 7.14 7.89 -11.45
C ASP A 18 6.50 9.18 -10.93
N PHE A 19 6.41 9.31 -9.61
CA PHE A 19 5.88 10.52 -8.98
C PHE A 19 6.49 10.72 -7.59
N LYS A 20 6.43 11.96 -7.12
CA LYS A 20 6.83 12.33 -5.76
C LYS A 20 5.62 12.89 -5.04
N ASP A 21 5.28 12.29 -3.91
CA ASP A 21 4.24 12.85 -3.05
C ASP A 21 4.79 14.08 -2.32
N ALA A 22 4.10 15.21 -2.48
CA ALA A 22 4.49 16.47 -1.87
C ALA A 22 4.14 16.52 -0.37
N GLY A 23 3.17 15.72 0.08
CA GLY A 23 2.74 15.66 1.48
C GLY A 23 3.72 14.90 2.37
N THR A 24 4.26 13.79 1.89
CA THR A 24 5.15 12.89 2.63
C THR A 24 6.60 12.91 2.15
N LEU A 25 6.90 13.66 1.09
CA LEU A 25 8.21 13.71 0.43
C LEU A 25 8.71 12.33 -0.07
N ARG A 26 7.81 11.37 -0.25
CA ARG A 26 8.15 10.02 -0.74
C ARG A 26 8.21 10.01 -2.26
N SER A 27 9.21 9.33 -2.79
CA SER A 27 9.36 9.12 -4.23
C SER A 27 8.91 7.70 -4.56
N PHE A 28 8.09 7.58 -5.59
CA PHE A 28 7.55 6.33 -6.10
C PHE A 28 8.05 6.12 -7.53
N THR A 29 8.48 4.89 -7.82
CA THR A 29 9.05 4.53 -9.12
C THR A 29 8.04 3.74 -9.92
N GLN A 30 7.90 4.05 -11.22
CA GLN A 30 7.04 3.28 -12.10
C GLN A 30 7.36 1.78 -12.05
N GLY A 31 6.31 0.95 -11.98
CA GLY A 31 6.40 -0.51 -12.02
C GLY A 31 6.62 -1.16 -10.66
N THR A 32 6.83 -0.40 -9.59
CA THR A 32 6.96 -0.95 -8.24
C THR A 32 5.60 -1.06 -7.56
N THR A 33 5.40 -2.13 -6.80
CA THR A 33 4.27 -2.27 -5.88
C THR A 33 4.66 -1.69 -4.53
N VAL A 34 3.82 -0.84 -3.95
CA VAL A 34 4.05 -0.19 -2.65
C VAL A 34 2.83 -0.31 -1.76
N ASP A 35 3.07 -0.44 -0.46
CA ASP A 35 2.01 -0.47 0.54
C ASP A 35 1.72 0.95 1.04
N ILE A 36 0.55 1.45 0.67
CA ILE A 36 0.06 2.80 1.00
C ILE A 36 -1.27 2.70 1.74
N THR A 37 -1.64 3.74 2.49
CA THR A 37 -2.94 3.74 3.18
C THR A 37 -4.10 3.81 2.17
N GLU A 38 -5.31 3.42 2.60
CA GLU A 38 -6.50 3.52 1.74
C GLU A 38 -6.75 4.95 1.23
N GLY A 39 -6.54 5.96 2.08
CA GLY A 39 -6.67 7.37 1.70
C GLY A 39 -5.63 7.81 0.66
N GLU A 40 -4.38 7.35 0.81
CA GLU A 40 -3.33 7.58 -0.19
C GLU A 40 -3.66 6.89 -1.51
N TYR A 41 -4.12 5.64 -1.48
CA TYR A 41 -4.54 4.92 -2.67
C TYR A 41 -5.65 5.65 -3.41
N ALA A 42 -6.70 6.09 -2.72
CA ALA A 42 -7.80 6.81 -3.35
C ALA A 42 -7.32 8.11 -4.02
N ASN A 43 -6.43 8.87 -3.36
CA ASN A 43 -5.85 10.09 -3.92
C ASN A 43 -4.97 9.81 -5.15
N TYR A 44 -4.04 8.88 -5.04
CA TYR A 44 -3.10 8.56 -6.11
C TYR A 44 -3.79 7.86 -7.29
N ALA A 45 -4.80 7.02 -7.03
CA ALA A 45 -5.59 6.35 -8.06
C ALA A 45 -6.50 7.33 -8.80
N ALA A 46 -7.14 8.27 -8.09
CA ALA A 46 -7.92 9.35 -8.71
C ALA A 46 -7.05 10.25 -9.62
N ALA A 47 -5.78 10.43 -9.27
CA ALA A 47 -4.80 11.12 -10.11
C ALA A 47 -4.21 10.25 -11.23
N GLY A 48 -4.52 8.96 -11.29
CA GLY A 48 -3.96 8.02 -12.26
C GLY A 48 -2.45 7.80 -12.10
N LEU A 49 -1.95 7.87 -10.87
CA LEU A 49 -0.54 7.65 -10.49
C LEU A 49 -0.28 6.21 -10.07
N VAL A 50 -1.25 5.59 -9.41
CA VAL A 50 -1.22 4.18 -9.00
C VAL A 50 -2.46 3.44 -9.52
N GLY A 51 -2.38 2.12 -9.56
CA GLY A 51 -3.49 1.24 -9.92
C GLY A 51 -3.49 -0.03 -9.08
N GLU A 52 -4.40 -0.94 -9.44
CA GLU A 52 -4.45 -2.27 -8.83
C GLU A 52 -3.13 -2.99 -9.07
N PRO A 53 -2.52 -3.58 -8.02
CA PRO A 53 -1.35 -4.42 -8.20
C PRO A 53 -1.72 -5.68 -8.98
N ASP A 54 -0.76 -6.21 -9.74
CA ASP A 54 -0.93 -7.52 -10.37
C ASP A 54 -1.21 -8.55 -9.27
N ALA A 55 -2.24 -9.37 -9.46
CA ALA A 55 -2.73 -10.34 -8.48
C ALA A 55 -1.66 -11.37 -8.03
N ALA A 56 -0.54 -11.47 -8.75
CA ALA A 56 0.60 -12.31 -8.37
C ALA A 56 1.44 -11.72 -7.21
N GLU A 57 1.37 -10.41 -6.96
CA GLU A 57 2.21 -9.71 -5.97
C GLU A 57 1.42 -9.30 -4.71
N ALA A 58 0.09 -9.39 -4.76
CA ALA A 58 -0.80 -9.09 -3.64
C ALA A 58 -0.95 -10.31 -2.71
N ALA A 59 0.16 -10.79 -2.15
CA ALA A 59 0.07 -11.64 -0.96
C ALA A 59 -0.04 -10.71 0.24
N PRO A 60 -1.23 -10.54 0.86
CA PRO A 60 -1.27 -9.92 2.16
C PRO A 60 -0.48 -10.83 3.09
N THR A 61 0.60 -10.33 3.69
CA THR A 61 1.03 -10.88 4.99
C THR A 61 -0.04 -10.45 6.00
N ASP A 62 -1.21 -11.06 5.89
CA ASP A 62 -2.15 -11.17 6.98
C ASP A 62 -1.40 -11.91 8.08
N ASN A 63 -1.05 -11.19 9.14
CA ASN A 63 -0.53 -11.79 10.37
C ASN A 63 -1.69 -12.50 11.12
N GLY A 64 -2.48 -13.31 10.42
CA GLY A 64 -3.46 -14.24 10.95
C GLY A 64 -2.85 -15.63 10.98
N ILE A 65 -2.24 -15.96 12.11
CA ILE A 65 -1.72 -17.28 12.51
C ILE A 65 -2.55 -18.43 11.88
N PRO A 66 -1.97 -19.36 11.11
CA PRO A 66 -2.67 -20.58 10.72
C PRO A 66 -2.78 -21.48 11.96
N VAL A 67 -3.84 -21.35 12.75
CA VAL A 67 -4.21 -22.36 13.74
C VAL A 67 -4.87 -23.55 13.05
N ALA A 68 -4.08 -24.28 12.26
CA ALA A 68 -4.40 -25.67 11.94
C ALA A 68 -4.02 -26.51 13.17
N GLN A 69 -4.98 -26.74 14.06
CA GLN A 69 -4.82 -27.70 15.15
C GLN A 69 -5.81 -28.85 14.90
N ASN A 70 -5.18 -29.99 14.66
CA ASN A 70 -5.69 -31.31 14.30
C ASN A 70 -6.60 -31.94 15.35
#